data_AF-K2RVJ3-F1
#
_entry.id   AF-K2RVJ3-F1
#
_cell.length_a   1.000
_cell.length_b   1.000
_cell.length_c   1.000
_cell.angle_alpha   90.00
_cell.angle_beta   90.00
_cell.angle_gamma   90.00
#
_symmetry.space_group_name_H-M   'P 1'
#
loop_
_entity.id
_entity.type
_entity.pdbx_description
1 polymer ?
#
loop_
_entity_poly.entity_id
_entity_poly.type
_entity_poly.pdbx_seq_one_letter_code
_entity_poly.pdbx_strand_id
1 'polypeptide(L)'
;MRKDRLVRDYFGTQLFITTSGHFSTPALLCAMQEIGTRSILFSIDYPYESIPNGCVWFDEHVPISPGDLVDIGRNNALRVFPRLAQEPHSLEEKQPHECGVGGLGLRKGAEGEVEYGLYNSHWSERTARR
;
A
#
# COMPACT_ATOMS: atom_id res chain seq x y z
N MET A 1 27.21 7.87 5.54
CA MET A 1 26.89 6.42 5.54
C MET A 1 27.92 5.72 6.40
N ARG A 2 27.52 4.83 7.32
CA ARG A 2 28.51 4.07 8.10
C ARG A 2 29.26 3.09 7.19
N LYS A 3 30.55 2.90 7.42
CA LYS A 3 31.43 2.08 6.57
C LYS A 3 31.21 0.57 6.75
N ASP A 4 30.51 0.17 7.81
CA ASP A 4 30.18 -1.22 8.17
C ASP A 4 28.82 -1.68 7.63
N ARG A 5 28.16 -0.89 6.78
CA ARG A 5 26.84 -1.21 6.22
C ARG A 5 26.79 -0.97 4.72
N LEU A 6 26.08 -1.84 4.02
CA LEU A 6 25.73 -1.67 2.62
C LEU A 6 24.55 -0.71 2.49
N VAL A 7 24.39 -0.10 1.30
CA VAL A 7 23.24 0.76 1.00
C VAL A 7 21.91 0.03 1.24
N ARG A 8 21.88 -1.27 0.92
CA ARG A 8 20.72 -2.14 1.13
C ARG A 8 20.25 -2.17 2.59
N ASP A 9 21.17 -2.08 3.56
CA ASP A 9 20.85 -2.18 5.00
C ASP A 9 20.09 -0.96 5.55
N TYR A 10 20.02 0.11 4.76
CA TYR A 10 19.29 1.32 5.11
C TYR A 10 17.82 1.27 4.66
N PHE A 11 17.48 0.39 3.72
CA PHE A 11 16.10 0.22 3.28
C PHE A 11 15.23 -0.38 4.39
N GLY A 12 13.99 0.10 4.50
CA GLY A 12 13.02 -0.38 5.48
C GLY A 12 13.21 0.19 6.88
N THR A 13 14.25 1.01 7.08
CA THR A 13 14.52 1.72 8.34
C THR A 13 14.76 3.21 8.14
N GLN A 14 15.48 3.59 7.10
CA GLN A 14 15.91 4.97 6.83
C GLN A 14 15.57 5.42 5.41
N LEU A 15 15.59 4.48 4.45
CA LEU A 15 15.21 4.69 3.06
C LEU A 15 14.00 3.84 2.71
N PHE A 16 13.07 4.46 1.98
CA PHE A 16 11.84 3.82 1.51
C PHE A 16 11.58 4.31 0.08
N ILE A 17 10.92 3.49 -0.71
CA ILE A 17 10.48 3.86 -2.07
C ILE A 17 8.96 3.82 -2.17
N THR A 18 8.42 4.45 -3.20
CA THR A 18 7.00 4.34 -3.53
C THR A 18 6.78 3.93 -4.97
N THR A 19 5.57 3.46 -5.29
CA THR A 19 5.14 3.09 -6.66
C THR A 19 4.63 4.27 -7.49
N SER A 20 4.81 5.51 -7.00
CA SER A 20 4.35 6.75 -7.65
C SER A 20 4.82 6.82 -9.10
N GLY A 21 3.89 6.99 -10.06
CA GLY A 21 4.25 7.11 -11.48
C GLY A 21 4.86 5.85 -12.12
N HIS A 22 4.84 4.71 -11.43
CA HIS A 22 5.55 3.51 -11.88
C HIS A 22 4.73 2.22 -11.61
N PHE A 23 3.59 2.11 -12.28
CA PHE A 23 2.66 0.97 -12.19
C PHE A 23 3.15 -0.25 -13.00
N SER A 24 4.33 -0.78 -12.64
CA SER A 24 4.98 -1.91 -13.30
C SER A 24 5.17 -3.07 -12.34
N THR A 25 4.42 -4.15 -12.54
CA THR A 25 4.52 -5.37 -11.71
C THR A 25 5.94 -5.95 -11.70
N PRO A 26 6.65 -6.09 -12.84
CA PRO A 26 8.04 -6.58 -12.82
C PRO A 26 8.99 -5.68 -12.00
N ALA A 27 8.83 -4.36 -12.08
CA ALA A 27 9.66 -3.43 -11.31
C ALA A 27 9.39 -3.55 -9.80
N LEU A 28 8.12 -3.65 -9.40
CA LEU A 28 7.72 -3.87 -8.01
C LEU A 28 8.31 -5.17 -7.46
N LEU A 29 8.18 -6.29 -8.21
CA LEU A 29 8.72 -7.59 -7.78
C LEU A 29 10.24 -7.56 -7.65
N CYS A 30 10.95 -6.90 -8.56
CA CYS A 30 12.39 -6.67 -8.46
C CYS A 30 12.74 -5.90 -7.19
N ALA A 31 12.05 -4.78 -6.92
CA ALA A 31 12.27 -4.01 -5.71
C ALA A 31 11.98 -4.83 -4.44
N MET A 32 10.92 -5.63 -4.41
CA MET A 32 10.63 -6.51 -3.27
C MET A 32 11.77 -7.49 -3.00
N GLN A 33 12.37 -8.08 -4.05
CA GLN A 33 13.49 -9.01 -3.93
C GLN A 33 14.78 -8.29 -3.47
N GLU A 34 15.02 -7.07 -3.94
CA GLU A 34 16.25 -6.32 -3.65
C GLU A 34 16.21 -5.59 -2.31
N ILE A 35 15.09 -5.01 -1.90
CA ILE A 35 15.01 -4.15 -0.70
C ILE A 35 13.96 -4.60 0.32
N GLY A 36 13.19 -5.65 0.01
CA GLY A 36 12.17 -6.21 0.89
C GLY A 36 10.86 -5.41 0.90
N THR A 37 9.74 -6.09 1.12
CA THR A 37 8.38 -5.51 1.16
C THR A 37 8.28 -4.31 2.09
N ARG A 38 8.90 -4.37 3.29
CA ARG A 38 8.82 -3.32 4.33
C ARG A 38 9.38 -1.96 3.89
N SER A 39 10.15 -1.94 2.80
CA SER A 39 10.81 -0.75 2.26
C SER A 39 9.97 -0.04 1.19
N ILE A 40 8.79 -0.58 0.85
CA ILE A 40 7.98 -0.16 -0.29
C ILE A 40 6.60 0.31 0.20
N LEU A 41 6.17 1.46 -0.29
CA LEU A 41 4.84 2.03 -0.04
C LEU A 41 4.10 2.19 -1.37
N PHE A 42 2.80 1.94 -1.38
CA PHE A 42 1.98 2.29 -2.53
C PHE A 42 1.78 3.82 -2.61
N SER A 43 1.88 4.37 -3.81
CA SER A 43 1.57 5.76 -4.13
C SER A 43 1.23 5.90 -5.61
N ILE A 44 0.53 6.97 -5.97
CA ILE A 44 -0.03 7.17 -7.31
C ILE A 44 0.73 8.26 -8.09
N ASP A 45 0.98 9.41 -7.45
CA ASP A 45 1.42 10.68 -8.09
C ASP A 45 0.30 11.50 -8.77
N TYR A 46 -0.83 11.63 -8.08
CA TYR A 46 -1.90 12.53 -8.51
C TYR A 46 -1.45 14.01 -8.37
N PRO A 47 -1.71 14.91 -9.35
CA PRO A 47 -2.62 14.76 -10.49
C PRO A 47 -1.97 14.36 -11.82
N TYR A 48 -0.70 13.96 -11.81
CA TYR A 48 0.00 13.57 -13.04
C TYR A 48 -0.41 12.17 -13.51
N GLU A 49 -0.74 11.30 -12.56
CA GLU A 49 -1.24 9.96 -12.81
C GLU A 49 -2.71 9.76 -12.42
N SER A 50 -3.34 8.79 -13.11
CA SER A 50 -4.73 8.39 -12.86
C SER A 50 -4.83 7.54 -11.60
N ILE A 51 -5.63 8.00 -10.63
CA ILE A 51 -5.95 7.23 -9.41
C ILE A 51 -6.53 5.85 -9.76
N PRO A 52 -7.57 5.74 -10.61
CA PRO A 52 -8.10 4.44 -11.03
C PRO A 52 -7.05 3.50 -11.61
N ASN A 53 -6.14 4.00 -12.44
CA ASN A 53 -5.12 3.17 -13.09
C ASN A 53 -4.17 2.56 -12.05
N GLY A 54 -3.72 3.38 -11.08
CA GLY A 54 -2.83 2.91 -10.01
C GLY A 54 -3.51 1.89 -9.11
N CYS A 55 -4.75 2.13 -8.70
CA CYS A 55 -5.51 1.22 -7.84
C CYS A 55 -5.82 -0.11 -8.54
N VAL A 56 -6.33 -0.09 -9.78
CA VAL A 56 -6.62 -1.31 -10.55
C VAL A 56 -5.36 -2.13 -10.79
N TRP A 57 -4.25 -1.49 -11.15
CA TRP A 57 -2.97 -2.19 -11.28
C TRP A 57 -2.57 -2.89 -9.98
N PHE A 58 -2.61 -2.18 -8.85
CA PHE A 58 -2.16 -2.72 -7.58
C PHE A 58 -3.07 -3.86 -7.08
N ASP A 59 -4.39 -3.69 -7.19
CA ASP A 59 -5.35 -4.63 -6.62
C ASP A 59 -5.57 -5.87 -7.51
N GLU A 60 -5.54 -5.72 -8.84
CA GLU A 60 -5.91 -6.80 -9.78
C GLU A 60 -4.71 -7.41 -10.52
N HIS A 61 -3.58 -6.71 -10.64
CA HIS A 61 -2.46 -7.12 -11.51
C HIS A 61 -1.15 -7.38 -10.77
N VAL A 62 -1.08 -7.15 -9.46
CA VAL A 62 0.12 -7.46 -8.65
C VAL A 62 -0.04 -8.83 -7.99
N PRO A 63 0.70 -9.87 -8.42
CA PRO A 63 0.52 -11.25 -7.95
C PRO A 63 1.40 -11.52 -6.71
N ILE A 64 1.14 -10.81 -5.61
CA ILE A 64 1.85 -11.00 -4.34
C ILE A 64 0.91 -11.49 -3.24
N SER A 65 1.47 -11.86 -2.08
CA SER A 65 0.63 -12.37 -0.99
C SER A 65 -0.35 -11.30 -0.50
N PRO A 66 -1.55 -11.67 -0.02
CA PRO A 66 -2.49 -10.71 0.56
C PRO A 66 -1.88 -9.89 1.71
N GLY A 67 -0.96 -10.49 2.48
CA GLY A 67 -0.21 -9.79 3.53
C GLY A 67 0.68 -8.69 2.96
N ASP A 68 1.46 -8.98 1.92
CA ASP A 68 2.31 -7.98 1.25
C ASP A 68 1.48 -6.88 0.57
N LEU A 69 0.33 -7.23 -0.02
CA LEU A 69 -0.59 -6.23 -0.60
C LEU A 69 -1.06 -5.23 0.47
N VAL A 70 -1.51 -5.71 1.64
CA VAL A 70 -1.94 -4.81 2.72
C VAL A 70 -0.76 -4.05 3.31
N ASP A 71 0.41 -4.68 3.45
CA ASP A 71 1.59 -4.00 3.98
C ASP A 71 2.05 -2.87 3.06
N ILE A 72 2.21 -3.12 1.75
CA ILE A 72 2.61 -2.09 0.78
C ILE A 72 1.51 -1.05 0.61
N GLY A 73 0.25 -1.47 0.49
CA GLY A 73 -0.90 -0.59 0.29
C GLY A 73 -1.24 0.30 1.48
N ARG A 74 -0.91 -0.12 2.71
CA ARG A 74 -1.36 0.53 3.95
C ARG A 74 -0.35 0.50 5.09
N ASN A 75 0.00 -0.68 5.60
CA ASN A 75 0.61 -0.78 6.93
C ASN A 75 2.03 -0.17 6.96
N ASN A 76 2.80 -0.28 5.88
CA ASN A 76 4.13 0.33 5.79
C ASN A 76 4.05 1.85 5.93
N ALA A 77 3.03 2.50 5.35
CA ALA A 77 2.83 3.94 5.54
C ALA A 77 2.54 4.29 7.01
N LEU A 78 1.73 3.51 7.71
CA LEU A 78 1.45 3.73 9.14
C LEU A 78 2.71 3.58 10.00
N ARG A 79 3.55 2.58 9.69
CA ARG A 79 4.83 2.34 10.38
C ARG A 79 5.84 3.48 10.14
N VAL A 80 5.88 4.03 8.93
CA VAL A 80 6.76 5.17 8.58
C VAL A 80 6.24 6.49 9.14
N PHE A 81 4.92 6.67 9.17
CA PHE A 81 4.26 7.90 9.63
C PHE A 81 3.41 7.63 10.89
N PRO A 82 4.03 7.42 12.06
CA PRO A 82 3.33 7.00 13.29
C PRO A 82 2.30 8.01 13.81
N ARG A 83 2.35 9.27 13.34
CA ARG A 83 1.30 10.27 13.64
C ARG A 83 -0.05 9.94 13.02
N LEU A 84 -0.10 9.10 11.98
CA LEU A 84 -1.35 8.62 11.39
C LEU A 84 -2.13 7.71 12.33
N ALA A 85 -1.47 7.05 13.28
CA ALA A 85 -2.10 6.24 14.33
C ALA A 85 -2.59 7.08 15.53
N GLN A 86 -2.42 8.40 15.48
CA GLN A 86 -2.83 9.32 16.53
C GLN A 86 -3.99 10.18 16.03
N GLU A 87 -4.68 10.86 16.96
CA GLU A 87 -5.67 11.87 16.61
C GLU A 87 -5.06 12.92 15.67
N PRO A 88 -5.78 13.37 14.62
CA PRO A 88 -7.21 13.14 14.36
C PRO A 88 -7.51 11.90 13.48
N HIS A 89 -6.50 11.11 13.13
CA HIS A 89 -6.63 10.05 12.14
C HIS A 89 -6.91 8.68 12.75
N SER A 90 -6.23 8.36 13.86
CA SER A 90 -6.43 7.16 14.65
C SER A 90 -6.49 5.88 13.80
N LEU A 91 -5.60 5.80 12.80
CA LEU A 91 -5.54 4.69 11.86
C LEU A 91 -4.78 3.51 12.46
N GLU A 92 -5.36 2.33 12.27
CA GLU A 92 -4.76 1.07 12.71
C GLU A 92 -4.24 0.25 11.52
N GLU A 93 -3.19 -0.54 11.77
CA GLU A 93 -2.76 -1.59 10.85
C GLU A 93 -3.88 -2.61 10.68
N LYS A 94 -3.98 -3.18 9.49
CA LYS A 94 -5.02 -4.16 9.17
C LYS A 94 -4.43 -5.47 8.69
N GLN A 95 -5.16 -6.55 8.95
CA GLN A 95 -4.94 -7.86 8.37
C GLN A 95 -5.66 -8.00 7.03
N PRO A 96 -5.22 -8.92 6.14
CA PRO A 96 -5.85 -9.13 4.84
C PRO A 96 -7.37 -9.35 4.88
N HIS A 97 -7.88 -10.08 5.88
CA HIS A 97 -9.32 -10.33 6.01
C HIS A 97 -10.14 -9.07 6.38
N GLU A 98 -9.51 -8.06 6.99
CA GLU A 98 -10.16 -6.78 7.36
C GLU A 98 -10.19 -5.79 6.18
N CYS A 99 -9.39 -6.08 5.16
CA CYS A 99 -9.28 -5.31 3.93
C CYS A 99 -9.99 -5.99 2.74
N GLY A 100 -10.60 -7.16 2.90
CA GLY A 100 -11.27 -7.84 1.79
C GLY A 100 -10.33 -8.37 0.69
N VAL A 101 -9.01 -8.36 0.91
CA VAL A 101 -8.01 -8.62 -0.14
C VAL A 101 -7.99 -10.10 -0.50
N GLY A 102 -8.00 -10.40 -1.81
CA GLY A 102 -8.00 -11.77 -2.32
C GLY A 102 -9.30 -12.54 -2.04
N GLY A 103 -10.41 -11.83 -1.80
CA GLY A 103 -11.71 -12.44 -1.48
C GLY A 103 -11.86 -12.89 -0.02
N LEU A 104 -10.88 -12.60 0.85
CA LEU A 104 -10.92 -12.96 2.27
C LEU A 104 -11.85 -12.00 3.03
N GLY A 105 -12.85 -12.55 3.73
CA GLY A 105 -13.78 -11.77 4.56
C GLY A 105 -15.02 -11.25 3.82
N LEU A 106 -15.11 -11.42 2.50
CA LEU A 106 -16.32 -11.12 1.73
C LEU A 106 -17.39 -12.18 1.98
N ARG A 107 -18.64 -11.73 2.17
CA ARG A 107 -19.79 -12.65 2.19
C ARG A 107 -19.98 -13.22 0.78
N LYS A 108 -20.27 -14.53 0.68
CA LYS A 108 -20.55 -15.21 -0.59
C LYS A 108 -21.62 -14.43 -1.38
N GLY A 109 -21.26 -13.89 -2.55
CA GLY A 109 -22.15 -13.07 -3.39
C GLY A 109 -21.94 -11.54 -3.30
N ALA A 110 -21.08 -11.05 -2.41
CA ALA A 110 -20.67 -9.63 -2.34
C ALA A 110 -19.41 -9.33 -3.17
N GLU A 111 -18.92 -10.31 -3.94
CA GLU A 111 -17.69 -10.22 -4.75
C GLU A 111 -17.79 -9.17 -5.89
N GLY A 112 -19.01 -8.77 -6.28
CA GLY A 112 -19.27 -7.82 -7.36
C GLY A 112 -19.44 -6.36 -6.93
N GLU A 113 -19.64 -6.10 -5.63
CA GLU A 113 -19.52 -4.75 -5.07
C GLU A 113 -18.09 -4.61 -4.55
N VAL A 114 -17.15 -4.31 -5.45
CA VAL A 114 -15.76 -4.07 -5.08
C VAL A 114 -15.70 -2.74 -4.33
N GLU A 115 -16.08 -2.77 -3.05
CA GLU A 115 -15.68 -1.76 -2.10
C GLU A 115 -14.17 -1.95 -1.94
N TYR A 116 -13.38 -1.09 -2.60
CA TYR A 116 -11.92 -1.16 -2.60
C TYR A 116 -11.41 -1.09 -1.15
N GLY A 117 -11.24 -2.24 -0.49
CA GLY A 117 -11.01 -2.33 0.96
C GLY A 117 -9.71 -1.72 1.47
N LEU A 118 -8.89 -1.14 0.58
CA LEU A 118 -7.72 -0.32 0.89
C LEU A 118 -7.98 1.20 0.81
N TYR A 119 -9.03 1.64 0.11
CA TYR A 119 -9.27 3.05 -0.24
C TYR A 119 -10.71 3.50 0.05
N ASN A 120 -10.96 4.81 0.06
CA ASN A 120 -12.32 5.34 0.22
C ASN A 120 -13.17 5.08 -1.04
N SER A 121 -14.47 4.83 -0.85
CA SER A 121 -15.45 4.62 -1.93
C SER A 121 -15.64 5.83 -2.85
N HIS A 122 -15.36 7.04 -2.37
CA HIS A 122 -15.34 8.28 -3.14
C HIS A 122 -13.99 9.00 -2.98
N TRP A 123 -13.26 9.20 -4.08
CA TRP A 123 -12.00 9.94 -4.11
C TRP A 123 -12.18 11.46 -4.20
N SER A 124 -13.36 11.92 -4.61
CA SER A 124 -13.73 13.33 -4.71
C SER A 124 -14.11 13.98 -3.38
N GLU A 125 -14.35 13.17 -2.35
CA GLU A 125 -14.80 13.64 -1.05
C GLU A 125 -13.84 13.19 0.05
N ARG A 126 -13.42 14.14 0.88
CA ARG A 126 -12.56 13.86 2.03
C ARG A 126 -13.46 13.42 3.19
N THR A 127 -13.52 12.12 3.45
CA THR A 127 -14.36 11.51 4.50
C THR A 127 -13.84 11.71 5.93
N ALA A 128 -12.56 12.08 6.09
CA ALA A 128 -12.01 12.46 7.39
C ALA A 128 -12.59 13.81 7.84
N ARG A 129 -13.34 13.80 8.95
CA ARG A 129 -13.91 15.01 9.55
C ARG A 129 -12.80 15.99 9.95
N ARG A 130 -13.02 17.27 9.65
CA ARG A 130 -12.18 18.40 10.09
C ARG A 130 -12.24 18.60 11.60
#